data_AF-A0A926H5M0-F1
#
_entry.id   AF-A0A926H5M0-F1
#
_cell.length_a   1.000
_cell.length_b   1.000
_cell.length_c   1.000
_cell.angle_alpha   90.00
_cell.angle_beta   90.00
_cell.angle_gamma   90.00
#
_symmetry.space_group_name_H-M   'P 1'
#
loop_
_entity.id
_entity.type
_entity.pdbx_description
1 polymer ?
#
loop_
_entity_poly.entity_id
_entity_poly.type
_entity_poly.pdbx_seq_one_letter_code
_entity_poly.pdbx_strand_id
1 'polypeptide(L)'
;MKKKASVTKPSEILDIEKSWNFKIIDVNNKESVPKGGVRNTFEMNDTGDVISLMLFELDIKDHSKLSNFKHLTRLSLTRCNVTDLAFLKENSKLEELFLGGNHILYIENLSNLNKLLQLAIWNNPIVDIQSISTIKTLESLFCQDINLENIEFLSHLSNLKTLNLSNNRIVDISIINTLKKLKQLSCANNFIHSIEPLDNLNELKKLDLNHNLIKNIPHSLAAKFNWLEDAVSESRRRTSFSVDEDEELSIEISLHENPLEFPPNSVIELGPETVENYYENSKLFGYSPLSEGRIIVVGDGSAGKSSLIEKILYGTFELGKSQTNGIKIEKWKLSHKDKRELVFNIWDFGGQEI
;
A
#
# COMPACT_ATOMS: atom_id res chain seq x y z
N MET A 1 -35.84 -5.67 -35.61
CA MET A 1 -35.59 -5.81 -34.15
C MET A 1 -35.54 -7.29 -33.82
N LYS A 2 -34.35 -7.87 -33.62
CA LYS A 2 -34.25 -9.25 -33.12
C LYS A 2 -34.66 -9.23 -31.64
N LYS A 3 -35.75 -9.89 -31.28
CA LYS A 3 -36.06 -10.21 -29.88
C LYS A 3 -34.83 -10.92 -29.31
N LYS A 4 -34.14 -10.32 -28.33
CA LYS A 4 -33.21 -11.08 -27.48
C LYS A 4 -34.04 -12.22 -26.91
N ALA A 5 -33.73 -13.46 -27.30
CA ALA A 5 -34.32 -14.61 -26.65
C ALA A 5 -34.04 -14.47 -25.15
N SER A 6 -35.06 -14.72 -24.32
CA SER A 6 -34.89 -14.92 -22.89
C SER A 6 -33.91 -16.08 -22.74
N VAL A 7 -32.62 -15.80 -22.61
CA VAL A 7 -31.62 -16.84 -22.35
C VAL A 7 -31.94 -17.36 -20.96
N THR A 8 -32.41 -18.60 -20.92
CA THR A 8 -32.65 -19.31 -19.67
C THR A 8 -31.34 -19.43 -18.91
N LYS A 9 -31.40 -19.19 -17.60
CA LYS A 9 -30.24 -19.30 -16.71
C LYS A 9 -29.55 -20.66 -16.90
N PRO A 10 -28.21 -20.71 -17.04
CA PRO A 10 -27.48 -21.97 -17.24
C PRO A 10 -27.72 -22.98 -16.11
N SER A 11 -27.74 -24.27 -16.46
CA SER A 11 -27.94 -25.36 -15.50
C SER A 11 -26.90 -25.36 -14.38
N GLU A 12 -25.65 -25.05 -14.72
CA GLU A 12 -24.52 -24.98 -13.82
C GLU A 12 -24.71 -23.90 -12.76
N ILE A 13 -25.27 -22.75 -13.16
CA ILE A 13 -25.62 -21.65 -12.26
C ILE A 13 -26.76 -22.09 -11.32
N LEU A 14 -27.83 -22.69 -11.87
CA LEU A 14 -28.96 -23.17 -11.06
C LEU A 14 -28.52 -24.23 -10.04
N ASP A 15 -27.58 -25.09 -10.42
CA ASP A 15 -27.01 -26.12 -9.54
C ASP A 15 -26.23 -25.51 -8.39
N ILE A 16 -25.36 -24.52 -8.63
CA ILE A 16 -24.62 -23.87 -7.54
C ILE A 16 -25.53 -23.02 -6.66
N GLU A 17 -26.53 -22.33 -7.21
CA GLU A 17 -27.54 -21.58 -6.43
C GLU A 17 -28.29 -22.49 -5.47
N LYS A 18 -28.72 -23.66 -5.96
CA LYS A 18 -29.39 -24.67 -5.14
C LYS A 18 -28.48 -25.23 -4.05
N SER A 19 -27.21 -25.46 -4.39
CA SER A 19 -26.24 -26.12 -3.50
C SER A 19 -25.76 -25.21 -2.38
N TRP A 20 -25.54 -23.95 -2.71
CA TRP A 20 -25.00 -22.96 -1.78
C TRP A 20 -26.09 -22.08 -1.18
N ASN A 21 -27.36 -22.29 -1.57
CA ASN A 21 -28.53 -21.61 -1.07
C ASN A 21 -28.46 -20.08 -1.19
N PHE A 22 -28.02 -19.59 -2.35
CA PHE A 22 -28.02 -18.17 -2.67
C PHE A 22 -28.34 -17.95 -4.15
N LYS A 23 -28.75 -16.72 -4.50
CA LYS A 23 -29.01 -16.33 -5.88
C LYS A 23 -27.85 -15.57 -6.49
N ILE A 24 -27.52 -15.90 -7.75
CA ILE A 24 -26.51 -15.24 -8.58
C ILE A 24 -27.23 -14.42 -9.64
N ILE A 25 -26.83 -13.17 -9.78
CA ILE A 25 -27.48 -12.22 -10.66
C ILE A 25 -26.88 -12.32 -12.07
N ASP A 26 -27.75 -12.50 -13.05
CA ASP A 26 -27.41 -12.43 -14.47
C ASP A 26 -27.19 -10.96 -14.85
N VAL A 27 -25.98 -10.59 -15.28
CA VAL A 27 -25.70 -9.21 -15.72
C VAL A 27 -25.93 -9.00 -17.22
N ASN A 28 -26.12 -10.06 -18.01
CA ASN A 28 -26.54 -9.95 -19.41
C ASN A 28 -27.97 -9.40 -19.51
N ASN A 29 -28.79 -9.62 -18.47
CA ASN A 29 -30.13 -9.07 -18.34
C ASN A 29 -30.13 -7.78 -17.49
N LYS A 30 -30.35 -6.63 -18.13
CA LYS A 30 -30.38 -5.33 -17.44
C LYS A 30 -31.52 -5.18 -16.42
N GLU A 31 -32.59 -5.99 -16.54
CA GLU A 31 -33.71 -5.97 -15.60
C GLU A 31 -33.39 -6.65 -14.26
N SER A 32 -32.35 -7.49 -14.20
CA SER A 32 -31.94 -8.20 -12.97
C SER A 32 -30.90 -7.44 -12.12
N VAL A 33 -30.44 -6.27 -12.54
CA VAL A 33 -29.42 -5.45 -11.85
C VAL A 33 -30.10 -4.51 -10.84
N PRO A 34 -29.95 -4.72 -9.52
CA PRO A 34 -30.51 -3.81 -8.51
C PRO A 34 -29.80 -2.45 -8.52
N LYS A 35 -30.54 -1.39 -8.18
CA LYS A 35 -29.93 -0.06 -7.95
C LYS A 35 -29.18 -0.08 -6.61
N GLY A 36 -27.85 0.05 -6.65
CA GLY A 36 -27.01 0.03 -5.43
C GLY A 36 -25.73 -0.80 -5.52
N GLY A 37 -25.40 -1.31 -6.70
CA GLY A 37 -24.28 -2.23 -6.91
C GLY A 37 -24.75 -3.68 -6.84
N VAL A 38 -24.15 -4.53 -7.67
CA VAL A 38 -24.50 -5.95 -7.76
C VAL A 38 -23.35 -6.76 -7.20
N ARG A 39 -23.64 -7.56 -6.17
CA ARG A 39 -22.72 -8.60 -5.67
C ARG A 39 -23.22 -9.95 -6.16
N ASN A 40 -22.32 -10.91 -6.33
CA ASN A 40 -22.64 -12.28 -6.72
C ASN A 40 -23.30 -12.34 -8.10
N THR A 41 -22.50 -12.15 -9.15
CA THR A 41 -22.96 -12.05 -10.54
C THR A 41 -22.38 -13.13 -11.43
N PHE A 42 -23.04 -13.39 -12.55
CA PHE A 42 -22.46 -14.12 -13.67
C PHE A 42 -22.77 -13.44 -15.00
N GLU A 43 -21.88 -13.64 -15.97
CA GLU A 43 -22.02 -13.19 -17.35
C GLU A 43 -21.80 -14.36 -18.32
N MET A 44 -22.63 -14.41 -19.36
CA MET A 44 -22.52 -15.33 -20.48
C MET A 44 -22.02 -14.63 -21.75
N ASN A 45 -21.37 -15.40 -22.62
CA ASN A 45 -21.12 -14.98 -24.00
C ASN A 45 -22.36 -15.19 -24.89
N ASP A 46 -22.23 -14.86 -26.18
CA ASP A 46 -23.30 -15.03 -27.17
C ASP A 46 -23.70 -16.50 -27.43
N THR A 47 -22.85 -17.46 -27.06
CA THR A 47 -23.14 -18.91 -27.17
C THR A 47 -23.84 -19.48 -25.93
N GLY A 48 -24.00 -18.67 -24.87
CA GLY A 48 -24.63 -19.08 -23.61
C GLY A 48 -23.66 -19.70 -22.60
N ASP A 49 -22.36 -19.73 -22.88
CA ASP A 49 -21.36 -20.21 -21.92
C ASP A 49 -21.11 -19.13 -20.86
N VAL A 50 -21.01 -19.54 -19.59
CA VAL A 50 -20.60 -18.63 -18.51
C VAL A 50 -19.13 -18.29 -18.64
N ILE A 51 -18.84 -17.00 -18.83
CA ILE A 51 -17.48 -16.45 -19.00
C ILE A 51 -17.00 -15.65 -17.78
N SER A 52 -17.93 -15.12 -16.98
CA SER A 52 -17.62 -14.37 -15.77
C SER A 52 -18.44 -14.91 -14.61
N LEU A 53 -17.79 -15.14 -13.46
CA LEU A 53 -18.46 -15.51 -12.22
C LEU A 53 -17.82 -14.73 -11.07
N MET A 54 -18.57 -13.81 -10.47
CA MET A 54 -18.06 -12.89 -9.46
C MET A 54 -18.77 -13.10 -8.13
N LEU A 55 -18.16 -13.87 -7.23
CA LEU A 55 -18.69 -14.20 -5.92
C LEU A 55 -17.88 -13.53 -4.81
N PHE A 56 -18.59 -13.04 -3.79
CA PHE A 56 -18.02 -12.26 -2.69
C PHE A 56 -18.70 -12.57 -1.37
N GLU A 57 -17.90 -12.81 -0.33
CA GLU A 57 -18.37 -12.90 1.07
C GLU A 57 -19.43 -13.99 1.26
N LEU A 58 -19.20 -15.17 0.66
CA LEU A 58 -20.11 -16.32 0.72
C LEU A 58 -19.50 -17.48 1.51
N ASP A 59 -20.29 -18.11 2.38
CA ASP A 59 -19.85 -19.31 3.09
C ASP A 59 -19.99 -20.57 2.22
N ILE A 60 -19.11 -20.70 1.21
CA ILE A 60 -19.06 -21.85 0.31
C ILE A 60 -18.22 -22.96 0.97
N LYS A 61 -18.85 -24.11 1.24
CA LYS A 61 -18.18 -25.28 1.83
C LYS A 61 -17.56 -26.23 0.81
N ASP A 62 -18.07 -26.21 -0.43
CA ASP A 62 -17.64 -27.11 -1.50
C ASP A 62 -17.55 -26.34 -2.82
N HIS A 63 -16.32 -26.14 -3.29
CA HIS A 63 -15.98 -25.45 -4.54
C HIS A 63 -15.88 -26.39 -5.73
N SER A 64 -16.03 -27.72 -5.54
CA SER A 64 -15.84 -28.71 -6.62
C SER A 64 -16.73 -28.45 -7.84
N LYS A 65 -17.95 -27.95 -7.62
CA LYS A 65 -18.90 -27.61 -8.69
C LYS A 65 -18.40 -26.51 -9.63
N LEU A 66 -17.39 -25.74 -9.22
CA LEU A 66 -16.78 -24.74 -10.07
C LEU A 66 -16.05 -25.36 -11.27
N SER A 67 -15.65 -26.64 -11.21
CA SER A 67 -15.01 -27.34 -12.33
C SER A 67 -15.91 -27.46 -13.57
N ASN A 68 -17.22 -27.20 -13.43
CA ASN A 68 -18.16 -27.23 -14.55
C ASN A 68 -18.05 -25.99 -15.44
N PHE A 69 -17.50 -24.88 -14.95
CA PHE A 69 -17.40 -23.62 -15.69
C PHE A 69 -16.11 -23.54 -16.51
N LYS A 70 -16.03 -24.27 -17.62
CA LYS A 70 -14.80 -24.42 -18.44
C LYS A 70 -14.46 -23.23 -19.34
N HIS A 71 -15.35 -22.24 -19.42
CA HIS A 71 -15.24 -21.09 -20.32
C HIS A 71 -14.93 -19.78 -19.61
N LEU A 72 -14.68 -19.83 -18.30
CA LEU A 72 -14.38 -18.63 -17.51
C LEU A 72 -13.14 -17.91 -18.04
N THR A 73 -13.31 -16.61 -18.27
CA THR A 73 -12.25 -15.62 -18.46
C THR A 73 -12.07 -14.77 -17.20
N ARG A 74 -13.12 -14.59 -16.39
CA ARG A 74 -13.08 -13.86 -15.13
C ARG A 74 -13.71 -14.66 -13.99
N LEU A 75 -12.98 -14.79 -12.88
CA LEU A 75 -13.48 -15.46 -11.67
C LEU A 75 -13.11 -14.66 -10.41
N SER A 76 -14.09 -14.36 -9.58
CA SER A 76 -13.87 -13.92 -8.19
C SER A 76 -14.49 -14.90 -7.22
N LEU A 77 -13.71 -15.30 -6.21
CA LEU A 77 -14.14 -16.01 -5.01
C LEU A 77 -13.60 -15.28 -3.77
N THR A 78 -13.71 -13.96 -3.77
CA THR A 78 -13.18 -13.12 -2.69
C THR A 78 -13.95 -13.39 -1.39
N ARG A 79 -13.26 -13.76 -0.31
CA ARG A 79 -13.88 -14.10 0.98
C ARG A 79 -14.94 -15.20 0.84
N CYS A 80 -14.60 -16.27 0.13
CA CYS A 80 -15.50 -17.39 -0.14
C CYS A 80 -15.03 -18.72 0.48
N ASN A 81 -14.22 -18.67 1.54
CA ASN A 81 -13.69 -19.82 2.27
C ASN A 81 -12.94 -20.86 1.40
N VAL A 82 -12.28 -20.39 0.33
CA VAL A 82 -11.46 -21.24 -0.55
C VAL A 82 -10.24 -21.76 0.22
N THR A 83 -9.94 -23.06 0.10
CA THR A 83 -8.80 -23.70 0.76
C THR A 83 -7.84 -24.37 -0.24
N ASP A 84 -8.38 -24.90 -1.34
CA ASP A 84 -7.62 -25.45 -2.47
C ASP A 84 -8.11 -24.88 -3.80
N LEU A 85 -7.31 -25.07 -4.85
CA LEU A 85 -7.56 -24.54 -6.19
C LEU A 85 -7.73 -25.65 -7.24
N ALA A 86 -8.05 -26.87 -6.84
CA ALA A 86 -8.14 -28.01 -7.76
C ALA A 86 -9.22 -27.82 -8.83
N PHE A 87 -10.29 -27.06 -8.52
CA PHE A 87 -11.36 -26.74 -9.46
C PHE A 87 -10.89 -25.90 -10.66
N LEU A 88 -9.72 -25.22 -10.58
CA LEU A 88 -9.16 -24.40 -11.67
C LEU A 88 -8.46 -25.22 -12.77
N LYS A 89 -8.35 -26.55 -12.63
CA LYS A 89 -7.54 -27.40 -13.50
C LYS A 89 -7.83 -27.22 -15.00
N GLU A 90 -9.09 -27.02 -15.36
CA GLU A 90 -9.55 -26.90 -16.76
C GLU A 90 -9.82 -25.44 -17.18
N ASN A 91 -9.44 -24.45 -16.36
CA ASN A 91 -9.75 -23.03 -16.57
C ASN A 91 -8.63 -22.26 -17.28
N SER A 92 -8.02 -22.85 -18.31
CA SER A 92 -6.89 -22.26 -19.05
C SER A 92 -7.22 -20.99 -19.84
N LYS A 93 -8.49 -20.55 -19.85
CA LYS A 93 -8.96 -19.32 -20.48
C LYS A 93 -9.04 -18.13 -19.51
N LEU A 94 -8.76 -18.33 -18.22
CA LEU A 94 -8.80 -17.26 -17.23
C LEU A 94 -7.79 -16.15 -17.56
N GLU A 95 -8.31 -14.94 -17.58
CA GLU A 95 -7.58 -13.68 -17.75
C GLU A 95 -7.57 -12.90 -16.43
N GLU A 96 -8.60 -13.05 -15.60
CA GLU A 96 -8.72 -12.37 -14.31
C GLU A 96 -9.16 -13.34 -13.19
N LEU A 97 -8.41 -13.35 -12.09
CA LEU A 97 -8.64 -14.24 -10.96
C LEU A 97 -8.49 -13.49 -9.63
N PHE A 98 -9.58 -13.41 -8.87
CA PHE A 98 -9.64 -12.74 -7.58
C PHE A 98 -9.98 -13.73 -6.47
N LEU A 99 -9.01 -14.02 -5.60
CA LEU A 99 -9.06 -15.01 -4.54
C LEU A 99 -8.71 -14.41 -3.17
N GLY A 100 -8.87 -13.09 -3.01
CA GLY A 100 -8.48 -12.41 -1.78
C GLY A 100 -9.34 -12.78 -0.56
N GLY A 101 -8.73 -12.80 0.62
CA GLY A 101 -9.42 -13.03 1.90
C GLY A 101 -9.92 -14.47 2.08
N ASN A 102 -9.14 -15.46 1.65
CA ASN A 102 -9.48 -16.89 1.76
C ASN A 102 -8.49 -17.62 2.69
N HIS A 103 -8.49 -18.95 2.64
CA HIS A 103 -7.65 -19.84 3.44
C HIS A 103 -6.74 -20.69 2.54
N ILE A 104 -6.24 -20.10 1.46
CA ILE A 104 -5.41 -20.79 0.46
C ILE A 104 -3.98 -20.89 0.99
N LEU A 105 -3.46 -22.12 1.10
CA LEU A 105 -2.07 -22.37 1.51
C LEU A 105 -1.13 -22.59 0.31
N TYR A 106 -1.65 -23.24 -0.74
CA TYR A 106 -0.86 -23.66 -1.89
C TYR A 106 -1.53 -23.23 -3.21
N ILE A 107 -0.70 -22.82 -4.17
CA ILE A 107 -1.13 -22.18 -5.42
C ILE A 107 -0.48 -22.79 -6.67
N GLU A 108 0.04 -24.00 -6.59
CA GLU A 108 0.64 -24.74 -7.71
C GLU A 108 -0.33 -24.91 -8.89
N ASN A 109 -1.64 -24.96 -8.62
CA ASN A 109 -2.65 -25.04 -9.68
C ASN A 109 -2.67 -23.80 -10.59
N LEU A 110 -2.14 -22.65 -10.14
CA LEU A 110 -2.07 -21.44 -10.95
C LEU A 110 -1.05 -21.54 -12.09
N SER A 111 -0.12 -22.49 -12.04
CA SER A 111 1.00 -22.58 -12.99
C SER A 111 0.57 -22.74 -14.45
N ASN A 112 -0.64 -23.26 -14.68
CA ASN A 112 -1.21 -23.54 -16.01
C ASN A 112 -2.07 -22.38 -16.55
N LEU A 113 -2.31 -21.33 -15.77
CA LEU A 113 -3.15 -20.19 -16.16
C LEU A 113 -2.34 -19.16 -16.95
N ASN A 114 -1.79 -19.60 -18.09
CA ASN A 114 -0.86 -18.82 -18.92
C ASN A 114 -1.47 -17.65 -19.70
N LYS A 115 -2.77 -17.38 -19.54
CA LYS A 115 -3.48 -16.22 -20.08
C LYS A 115 -3.81 -15.18 -19.02
N LEU A 116 -3.48 -15.45 -17.75
CA LEU A 116 -3.88 -14.59 -16.65
C LEU A 116 -3.16 -13.24 -16.74
N LEU A 117 -3.93 -12.17 -16.80
CA LEU A 117 -3.49 -10.77 -16.84
C LEU A 117 -3.59 -10.14 -15.46
N GLN A 118 -4.57 -10.53 -14.65
CA GLN A 118 -4.78 -9.99 -13.31
C GLN A 118 -4.94 -11.10 -12.27
N LEU A 119 -4.20 -11.00 -11.18
CA LEU A 119 -4.27 -11.91 -10.05
C LEU A 119 -4.34 -11.15 -8.73
N ALA A 120 -5.35 -11.46 -7.92
CA ALA A 120 -5.43 -10.99 -6.54
C ALA A 120 -5.53 -12.18 -5.58
N ILE A 121 -4.61 -12.27 -4.64
CA ILE A 121 -4.49 -13.36 -3.65
C ILE A 121 -4.26 -12.83 -2.23
N TRP A 122 -4.47 -11.53 -2.02
CA TRP A 122 -4.24 -10.85 -0.74
C TRP A 122 -4.97 -11.53 0.43
N ASN A 123 -4.45 -11.39 1.64
CA ASN A 123 -5.02 -11.97 2.87
C ASN A 123 -5.32 -13.47 2.73
N ASN A 124 -4.28 -14.24 2.40
CA ASN A 124 -4.26 -15.71 2.40
C ASN A 124 -2.98 -16.19 3.09
N PRO A 125 -3.01 -17.34 3.80
CA PRO A 125 -1.84 -17.92 4.45
C PRO A 125 -0.96 -18.72 3.45
N ILE A 126 -0.61 -18.12 2.32
CA ILE A 126 0.15 -18.79 1.25
C ILE A 126 1.58 -19.06 1.73
N VAL A 127 2.02 -20.32 1.62
CA VAL A 127 3.34 -20.77 2.09
C VAL A 127 4.41 -20.67 1.01
N ASP A 128 4.02 -20.82 -0.26
CA ASP A 128 4.92 -20.75 -1.41
C ASP A 128 4.30 -19.95 -2.57
N ILE A 129 4.97 -18.86 -2.95
CA ILE A 129 4.55 -17.93 -4.00
C ILE A 129 5.18 -18.23 -5.36
N GLN A 130 6.16 -19.15 -5.43
CA GLN A 130 7.02 -19.34 -6.60
C GLN A 130 6.26 -19.72 -7.86
N SER A 131 5.11 -20.38 -7.74
CA SER A 131 4.26 -20.77 -8.87
C SER A 131 3.76 -19.58 -9.70
N ILE A 132 3.71 -18.36 -9.14
CA ILE A 132 3.33 -17.15 -9.89
C ILE A 132 4.36 -16.80 -10.97
N SER A 133 5.63 -17.16 -10.78
CA SER A 133 6.71 -16.86 -11.74
C SER A 133 6.47 -17.44 -13.14
N THR A 134 5.62 -18.46 -13.27
CA THR A 134 5.30 -19.08 -14.57
C THR A 134 4.29 -18.25 -15.38
N ILE A 135 3.57 -17.33 -14.74
CA ILE A 135 2.47 -16.55 -15.31
C ILE A 135 2.99 -15.25 -15.93
N LYS A 136 3.79 -15.38 -16.98
CA LYS A 136 4.50 -14.26 -17.64
C LYS A 136 3.58 -13.22 -18.29
N THR A 137 2.30 -13.52 -18.41
CA THR A 137 1.27 -12.62 -18.95
C THR A 137 0.76 -11.60 -17.94
N LEU A 138 1.07 -11.75 -16.64
CA LEU A 138 0.55 -10.86 -15.60
C LEU A 138 0.91 -9.41 -15.85
N GLU A 139 -0.12 -8.57 -15.79
CA GLU A 139 -0.03 -7.11 -15.84
C GLU A 139 -0.40 -6.48 -14.49
N SER A 140 -1.26 -7.13 -13.70
CA SER A 140 -1.63 -6.68 -12.34
C SER A 140 -1.51 -7.81 -11.32
N LEU A 141 -0.80 -7.55 -10.22
CA LEU A 141 -0.63 -8.49 -9.12
C LEU A 141 -0.91 -7.83 -7.76
N PHE A 142 -1.83 -8.42 -7.00
CA PHE A 142 -2.22 -7.98 -5.66
C PHE A 142 -1.99 -9.09 -4.64
N CYS A 143 -0.96 -8.92 -3.80
CA CYS A 143 -0.49 -9.91 -2.83
C CYS A 143 -0.16 -9.24 -1.49
N GLN A 144 -1.07 -8.40 -1.01
CA GLN A 144 -1.01 -7.78 0.31
C GLN A 144 -1.35 -8.79 1.40
N ASP A 145 -0.79 -8.61 2.60
CA ASP A 145 -1.18 -9.41 3.79
C ASP A 145 -1.00 -10.93 3.59
N ILE A 146 0.11 -11.35 2.97
CA ILE A 146 0.43 -12.78 2.80
C ILE A 146 1.80 -13.17 3.41
N ASN A 147 2.38 -12.30 4.24
CA ASN A 147 3.67 -12.50 4.93
C ASN A 147 4.88 -12.71 3.99
N LEU A 148 4.94 -12.05 2.83
CA LEU A 148 6.11 -12.11 1.94
C LEU A 148 7.34 -11.47 2.58
N GLU A 149 8.48 -12.17 2.50
CA GLU A 149 9.81 -11.64 2.85
C GLU A 149 10.69 -11.51 1.61
N ASN A 150 10.58 -12.44 0.66
CA ASN A 150 11.34 -12.48 -0.59
C ASN A 150 10.40 -12.32 -1.79
N ILE A 151 10.83 -11.51 -2.76
CA ILE A 151 10.06 -11.18 -3.97
C ILE A 151 10.79 -11.50 -5.29
N GLU A 152 11.82 -12.36 -5.26
CA GLU A 152 12.63 -12.73 -6.45
C GLU A 152 11.82 -13.32 -7.61
N PHE A 153 10.67 -13.94 -7.31
CA PHE A 153 9.77 -14.48 -8.33
C PHE A 153 9.26 -13.41 -9.32
N LEU A 154 9.27 -12.13 -8.92
CA LEU A 154 8.87 -11.00 -9.76
C LEU A 154 9.81 -10.79 -10.95
N SER A 155 11.05 -11.27 -10.89
CA SER A 155 12.05 -11.18 -11.97
C SER A 155 11.56 -11.75 -13.30
N HIS A 156 10.57 -12.64 -13.27
CA HIS A 156 9.98 -13.28 -14.43
C HIS A 156 8.73 -12.57 -14.98
N LEU A 157 8.22 -11.54 -14.29
CA LEU A 157 6.94 -10.89 -14.56
C LEU A 157 7.10 -9.52 -15.23
N SER A 158 7.89 -9.46 -16.31
CA SER A 158 8.26 -8.22 -17.00
C SER A 158 7.11 -7.42 -17.62
N ASN A 159 5.88 -7.97 -17.63
CA ASN A 159 4.68 -7.31 -18.13
C ASN A 159 3.90 -6.56 -17.05
N LEU A 160 4.30 -6.64 -15.77
CA LEU A 160 3.62 -5.97 -14.68
C LEU A 160 3.58 -4.45 -14.89
N LYS A 161 2.37 -3.91 -14.79
CA LYS A 161 2.03 -2.49 -14.78
C LYS A 161 1.56 -2.04 -13.40
N THR A 162 0.88 -2.91 -12.66
CA THR A 162 0.36 -2.63 -11.32
C THR A 162 0.79 -3.72 -10.34
N LEU A 163 1.41 -3.33 -9.24
CA LEU A 163 1.89 -4.24 -8.21
C LEU A 163 1.55 -3.72 -6.82
N ASN A 164 0.90 -4.56 -6.01
CA ASN A 164 0.66 -4.25 -4.61
C ASN A 164 1.18 -5.38 -3.70
N LEU A 165 2.17 -5.00 -2.88
CA LEU A 165 2.93 -5.82 -1.94
C LEU A 165 2.79 -5.29 -0.51
N SER A 166 1.80 -4.45 -0.23
CA SER A 166 1.63 -3.82 1.08
C SER A 166 1.34 -4.82 2.20
N ASN A 167 1.64 -4.44 3.44
CA ASN A 167 1.44 -5.27 4.63
C ASN A 167 2.14 -6.63 4.51
N ASN A 168 3.42 -6.61 4.18
CA ASN A 168 4.28 -7.78 4.14
C ASN A 168 5.51 -7.54 5.04
N ARG A 169 6.57 -8.31 4.86
CA ARG A 169 7.82 -8.22 5.64
C ARG A 169 9.02 -8.00 4.72
N ILE A 170 8.80 -7.32 3.60
CA ILE A 170 9.81 -7.13 2.56
C ILE A 170 10.85 -6.12 3.06
N VAL A 171 12.13 -6.48 2.89
CA VAL A 171 13.27 -5.63 3.23
C VAL A 171 13.99 -5.17 1.96
N ASP A 172 14.17 -6.08 1.00
CA ASP A 172 14.89 -5.83 -0.25
C ASP A 172 13.92 -5.79 -1.43
N ILE A 173 13.95 -4.68 -2.16
CA ILE A 173 13.17 -4.44 -3.37
C ILE A 173 14.03 -4.32 -4.62
N SER A 174 15.29 -4.78 -4.58
CA SER A 174 16.24 -4.70 -5.71
C SER A 174 15.65 -5.23 -7.00
N ILE A 175 14.88 -6.32 -6.94
CA ILE A 175 14.30 -6.95 -8.12
C ILE A 175 13.26 -6.09 -8.84
N ILE A 176 12.66 -5.11 -8.16
CA ILE A 176 11.67 -4.21 -8.76
C ILE A 176 12.28 -3.43 -9.94
N ASN A 177 13.61 -3.22 -9.96
CA ASN A 177 14.29 -2.56 -11.07
C ASN A 177 14.12 -3.27 -12.42
N THR A 178 13.72 -4.55 -12.43
CA THR A 178 13.48 -5.36 -13.64
C THR A 178 12.11 -5.09 -14.27
N LEU A 179 11.16 -4.53 -13.51
CA LEU A 179 9.76 -4.32 -13.90
C LEU A 179 9.59 -3.01 -14.67
N LYS A 180 10.20 -2.89 -15.85
CA LYS A 180 10.29 -1.62 -16.60
C LYS A 180 8.96 -1.01 -17.03
N LYS A 181 7.89 -1.82 -17.12
CA LYS A 181 6.53 -1.38 -17.47
C LYS A 181 5.69 -0.97 -16.26
N LEU A 182 6.27 -0.99 -15.06
CA LEU A 182 5.53 -0.74 -13.83
C LEU A 182 5.11 0.73 -13.77
N LYS A 183 3.80 0.95 -13.64
CA LYS A 183 3.13 2.26 -13.55
C LYS A 183 2.65 2.56 -12.15
N GLN A 184 2.29 1.53 -11.38
CA GLN A 184 1.79 1.66 -10.02
C GLN A 184 2.44 0.63 -9.11
N LEU A 185 2.99 1.10 -7.99
CA LEU A 185 3.61 0.27 -6.95
C LEU A 185 3.11 0.69 -5.57
N SER A 186 2.66 -0.28 -4.77
CA SER A 186 2.44 -0.09 -3.34
C SER A 186 3.20 -1.16 -2.57
N CYS A 187 4.08 -0.71 -1.69
CA CYS A 187 4.83 -1.51 -0.73
C CYS A 187 4.71 -0.92 0.68
N ALA A 188 3.58 -0.28 1.00
CA ALA A 188 3.32 0.29 2.31
C ALA A 188 3.36 -0.79 3.40
N ASN A 189 3.70 -0.41 4.63
CA ASN A 189 3.78 -1.33 5.77
C ASN A 189 4.71 -2.52 5.48
N ASN A 190 5.97 -2.22 5.23
CA ASN A 190 7.06 -3.19 5.05
C ASN A 190 8.30 -2.72 5.85
N PHE A 191 9.45 -3.35 5.63
CA PHE A 191 10.72 -3.03 6.29
C PHE A 191 11.77 -2.49 5.30
N ILE A 192 11.31 -1.81 4.25
CA ILE A 192 12.17 -1.31 3.18
C ILE A 192 12.98 -0.11 3.70
N HIS A 193 14.28 -0.11 3.44
CA HIS A 193 15.19 0.96 3.87
C HIS A 193 15.92 1.65 2.70
N SER A 194 15.96 1.01 1.53
CA SER A 194 16.53 1.56 0.30
C SER A 194 15.52 1.49 -0.84
N ILE A 195 15.45 2.58 -1.61
CA ILE A 195 14.54 2.75 -2.75
C ILE A 195 15.27 3.09 -4.06
N GLU A 196 16.60 3.02 -4.07
CA GLU A 196 17.42 3.15 -5.28
C GLU A 196 16.97 2.25 -6.45
N PRO A 197 16.45 1.02 -6.24
CA PRO A 197 15.97 0.19 -7.34
C PRO A 197 14.85 0.82 -8.19
N LEU A 198 14.15 1.83 -7.66
CA LEU A 198 13.06 2.54 -8.34
C LEU A 198 13.57 3.60 -9.34
N ASP A 199 14.84 4.00 -9.27
CA ASP A 199 15.43 5.08 -10.08
C ASP A 199 15.29 4.87 -11.59
N ASN A 200 15.20 3.62 -12.04
CA ASN A 200 15.13 3.29 -13.46
C ASN A 200 13.72 2.89 -13.92
N LEU A 201 12.69 3.13 -13.11
CA LEU A 201 11.29 2.92 -13.46
C LEU A 201 10.68 4.20 -14.02
N ASN A 202 10.85 4.42 -15.31
CA ASN A 202 10.45 5.67 -15.98
C ASN A 202 8.94 5.75 -16.27
N GLU A 203 8.24 4.62 -16.23
CA GLU A 203 6.78 4.56 -16.38
C GLU A 203 6.02 4.68 -15.06
N LEU A 204 6.73 4.71 -13.91
CA LEU A 204 6.13 4.73 -12.59
C LEU A 204 5.46 6.08 -12.32
N LYS A 205 4.15 6.04 -12.08
CA LYS A 205 3.32 7.22 -11.81
C LYS A 205 2.74 7.22 -10.40
N LYS A 206 2.44 6.05 -9.84
CA LYS A 206 1.91 5.94 -8.47
C LYS A 206 2.85 5.11 -7.60
N LEU A 207 3.26 5.66 -6.47
CA LEU A 207 4.16 5.02 -5.52
C LEU A 207 3.69 5.22 -4.08
N ASP A 208 3.34 4.13 -3.42
CA ASP A 208 3.00 4.13 -2.00
C ASP A 208 4.04 3.32 -1.21
N LEU A 209 4.80 4.03 -0.38
CA LEU A 209 5.88 3.51 0.47
C LEU A 209 5.67 3.90 1.94
N ASN A 210 4.44 4.24 2.33
CA ASN A 210 4.11 4.61 3.70
C ASN A 210 4.54 3.52 4.70
N HIS A 211 4.87 3.91 5.93
CA HIS A 211 5.25 3.00 7.02
C HIS A 211 6.36 2.02 6.60
N ASN A 212 7.52 2.56 6.26
CA ASN A 212 8.74 1.80 5.98
C ASN A 212 9.91 2.36 6.83
N LEU A 213 11.13 1.94 6.54
CA LEU A 213 12.35 2.34 7.24
C LEU A 213 13.26 3.21 6.35
N ILE A 214 12.66 3.94 5.41
CA ILE A 214 13.39 4.77 4.45
C ILE A 214 13.94 5.98 5.18
N LYS A 215 15.26 6.18 5.06
CA LYS A 215 15.96 7.34 5.63
C LYS A 215 16.39 8.35 4.59
N ASN A 216 16.75 7.86 3.40
CA ASN A 216 17.34 8.67 2.35
C ASN A 216 16.56 8.45 1.06
N ILE A 217 16.29 9.54 0.37
CA ILE A 217 15.67 9.52 -0.95
C ILE A 217 16.75 9.98 -1.94
N PRO A 218 17.02 9.22 -3.02
CA PRO A 218 17.95 9.65 -4.04
C PRO A 218 17.46 10.91 -4.76
N HIS A 219 18.37 11.81 -5.13
CA HIS A 219 18.04 13.05 -5.88
C HIS A 219 17.33 12.74 -7.21
N SER A 220 17.78 11.71 -7.91
CA SER A 220 17.16 11.16 -9.12
C SER A 220 15.69 10.79 -8.93
N LEU A 221 15.37 10.14 -7.82
CA LEU A 221 14.00 9.78 -7.49
C LEU A 221 13.21 11.02 -7.07
N ALA A 222 13.83 11.91 -6.30
CA ALA A 222 13.22 13.15 -5.88
C ALA A 222 12.77 14.03 -7.03
N ALA A 223 13.62 14.22 -8.02
CA ALA A 223 13.31 15.08 -9.16
C ALA A 223 12.14 14.54 -10.02
N LYS A 224 11.78 13.26 -9.91
CA LYS A 224 10.69 12.65 -10.70
C LYS A 224 9.29 12.98 -10.19
N PHE A 225 9.16 13.38 -8.93
CA PHE A 225 7.86 13.37 -8.26
C PHE A 225 7.57 14.74 -7.65
N ASN A 226 6.39 15.28 -7.94
CA ASN A 226 5.97 16.58 -7.40
C ASN A 226 5.53 16.37 -5.94
N TRP A 227 6.46 16.52 -5.00
CA TRP A 227 6.38 16.10 -3.59
C TRP A 227 5.22 16.65 -2.74
N LEU A 228 4.36 17.50 -3.29
CA LEU A 228 3.56 18.44 -2.50
C LEU A 228 2.05 18.38 -2.67
N GLU A 229 1.51 17.49 -3.50
CA GLU A 229 0.06 17.53 -3.75
C GLU A 229 -0.78 16.71 -2.75
N ASP A 230 -0.20 15.73 -2.04
CA ASP A 230 -0.98 14.80 -1.21
C ASP A 230 -0.77 14.92 0.32
N ALA A 231 0.27 15.61 0.81
CA ALA A 231 0.53 15.74 2.25
C ALA A 231 -0.56 16.54 3.01
N VAL A 232 -1.41 17.30 2.32
CA VAL A 232 -2.50 18.11 2.90
C VAL A 232 -3.88 17.45 2.72
N SER A 233 -3.96 16.31 2.02
CA SER A 233 -5.23 15.65 1.65
C SER A 233 -5.55 14.43 2.52
N GLU A 234 -5.20 14.46 3.81
CA GLU A 234 -5.46 13.37 4.77
C GLU A 234 -6.96 13.02 5.00
N SER A 235 -7.91 13.58 4.24
CA SER A 235 -9.34 13.30 4.42
C SER A 235 -10.09 12.68 3.24
N ARG A 236 -9.47 12.44 2.06
CA ARG A 236 -10.26 12.07 0.87
C ARG A 236 -9.86 10.86 0.04
N ARG A 237 -8.76 10.18 0.31
CA ARG A 237 -8.46 8.94 -0.43
C ARG A 237 -8.21 7.79 0.53
N ARG A 238 -9.28 7.01 0.79
CA ARG A 238 -9.10 5.56 0.80
C ARG A 238 -8.47 5.26 -0.54
N THR A 239 -7.19 4.91 -0.56
CA THR A 239 -6.46 4.49 -1.77
C THR A 239 -7.12 3.22 -2.29
N SER A 240 -8.22 3.35 -3.04
CA SER A 240 -8.63 2.28 -3.92
C SER A 240 -7.58 2.25 -5.01
N PHE A 241 -6.66 1.29 -4.90
CA PHE A 241 -5.95 0.74 -6.05
C PHE A 241 -7.00 0.14 -6.99
N SER A 242 -7.72 0.99 -7.73
CA SER A 242 -8.66 0.54 -8.78
C SER A 242 -7.88 0.32 -10.07
N VAL A 243 -8.39 -0.61 -10.86
CA VAL A 243 -7.75 -1.11 -12.10
C VAL A 243 -8.11 -0.24 -13.31
N ASP A 244 -8.58 0.99 -13.09
CA ASP A 244 -9.09 1.82 -14.18
C ASP A 244 -7.92 2.36 -15.02
N GLU A 245 -7.80 1.86 -16.25
CA GLU A 245 -6.68 2.13 -17.16
C GLU A 245 -6.73 3.51 -17.86
N ASP A 246 -7.82 4.27 -17.68
CA ASP A 246 -8.14 5.43 -18.54
C ASP A 246 -8.19 6.81 -17.85
N GLU A 247 -7.99 6.90 -16.54
CA GLU A 247 -7.74 8.22 -15.94
C GLU A 247 -6.29 8.61 -16.21
N GLU A 248 -6.09 9.86 -16.65
CA GLU A 248 -4.77 10.49 -16.81
C GLU A 248 -4.08 10.47 -15.43
N LEU A 249 -3.39 9.37 -15.12
CA LEU A 249 -2.88 9.09 -13.78
C LEU A 249 -2.00 10.26 -13.33
N SER A 250 -2.51 11.04 -12.37
CA SER A 250 -1.72 12.00 -11.62
C SER A 250 -0.54 11.26 -10.99
N ILE A 251 0.62 11.93 -10.99
CA ILE A 251 1.78 11.44 -10.27
C ILE A 251 1.46 11.53 -8.78
N GLU A 252 1.37 10.39 -8.10
CA GLU A 252 0.98 10.29 -6.68
C GLU A 252 2.07 9.56 -5.92
N ILE A 253 2.64 10.19 -4.88
CA ILE A 253 3.62 9.56 -3.99
C ILE A 253 3.24 9.73 -2.54
N SER A 254 3.34 8.63 -1.80
CA SER A 254 3.15 8.60 -0.36
C SER A 254 4.37 7.97 0.32
N LEU A 255 4.99 8.73 1.23
CA LEU A 255 6.19 8.35 2.00
C LEU A 255 5.99 8.61 3.50
N HIS A 256 4.75 8.78 3.96
CA HIS A 256 4.41 9.05 5.34
C HIS A 256 4.95 7.97 6.28
N GLU A 257 5.23 8.37 7.51
CA GLU A 257 5.71 7.46 8.55
C GLU A 257 6.98 6.68 8.17
N ASN A 258 7.86 7.34 7.40
CA ASN A 258 9.26 6.93 7.22
C ASN A 258 10.19 7.81 8.08
N PRO A 259 11.29 7.25 8.62
CA PRO A 259 12.29 8.01 9.37
C PRO A 259 13.22 8.81 8.43
N LEU A 260 12.64 9.70 7.62
CA LEU A 260 13.38 10.47 6.61
C LEU A 260 14.39 11.42 7.26
N GLU A 261 15.67 11.19 6.95
CA GLU A 261 16.81 12.01 7.35
C GLU A 261 17.24 12.93 6.20
N PHE A 262 17.13 12.48 4.94
CA PHE A 262 17.55 13.25 3.77
C PHE A 262 16.67 13.01 2.53
N PRO A 263 15.97 14.04 2.01
CA PRO A 263 15.68 15.31 2.65
C PRO A 263 14.73 15.10 3.84
N PRO A 264 14.83 15.91 4.90
CA PRO A 264 13.88 15.84 6.01
C PRO A 264 12.48 16.29 5.56
N ASN A 265 11.43 15.82 6.26
CA ASN A 265 10.03 16.18 5.97
C ASN A 265 9.80 17.69 5.87
N SER A 266 10.45 18.49 6.73
CA SER A 266 10.34 19.95 6.71
C SER A 266 10.85 20.59 5.42
N VAL A 267 11.73 19.93 4.67
CA VAL A 267 12.18 20.38 3.33
C VAL A 267 11.19 19.94 2.27
N ILE A 268 10.69 18.72 2.38
CA ILE A 268 9.68 18.15 1.47
C ILE A 268 8.39 18.99 1.46
N GLU A 269 7.90 19.37 2.65
CA GLU A 269 6.69 20.17 2.86
C GLU A 269 6.77 21.60 2.25
N LEU A 270 7.96 22.08 1.87
CA LEU A 270 8.16 23.45 1.41
C LEU A 270 8.13 23.63 -0.10
N GLY A 271 8.35 22.60 -0.91
CA GLY A 271 8.43 22.83 -2.35
C GLY A 271 9.24 21.79 -3.10
N PRO A 272 8.88 21.39 -4.33
CA PRO A 272 9.84 20.75 -5.23
C PRO A 272 11.06 21.65 -5.46
N GLU A 273 10.90 22.97 -5.57
CA GLU A 273 12.02 23.91 -5.70
C GLU A 273 12.92 23.93 -4.45
N THR A 274 12.32 23.89 -3.26
CA THR A 274 13.07 23.83 -1.99
C THR A 274 13.83 22.51 -1.86
N VAL A 275 13.21 21.39 -2.24
CA VAL A 275 13.84 20.07 -2.29
C VAL A 275 15.03 20.09 -3.25
N GLU A 276 14.86 20.61 -4.47
CA GLU A 276 15.94 20.69 -5.47
C GLU A 276 17.10 21.54 -4.96
N ASN A 277 16.82 22.75 -4.47
CA ASN A 277 17.82 23.64 -3.87
C ASN A 277 18.53 22.96 -2.68
N TYR A 278 17.83 22.15 -1.89
CA TYR A 278 18.42 21.41 -0.79
C TYR A 278 19.43 20.36 -1.28
N TYR A 279 19.11 19.60 -2.33
CA TYR A 279 20.04 18.65 -2.94
C TYR A 279 21.26 19.36 -3.57
N GLU A 280 21.05 20.42 -4.33
CA GLU A 280 22.14 21.17 -4.97
C GLU A 280 23.11 21.77 -3.94
N ASN A 281 22.58 22.46 -2.92
CA ASN A 281 23.41 23.03 -1.86
C ASN A 281 24.11 21.93 -1.05
N SER A 282 23.43 20.82 -0.74
CA SER A 282 24.05 19.69 -0.04
C SER A 282 25.18 19.06 -0.85
N LYS A 283 25.07 19.03 -2.18
CA LYS A 283 26.14 18.55 -3.07
C LYS A 283 27.32 19.51 -3.14
N LEU A 284 27.07 20.82 -3.13
CA LEU A 284 28.09 21.87 -3.22
C LEU A 284 28.85 22.08 -1.90
N PHE A 285 28.13 22.10 -0.79
CA PHE A 285 28.66 22.51 0.53
C PHE A 285 28.75 21.35 1.53
N GLY A 286 28.24 20.17 1.17
CA GLY A 286 28.01 19.08 2.11
C GLY A 286 26.76 19.33 2.97
N TYR A 287 26.43 18.36 3.82
CA TYR A 287 25.40 18.49 4.84
C TYR A 287 25.96 18.04 6.19
N SER A 288 25.39 18.54 7.27
CA SER A 288 25.74 18.15 8.64
C SER A 288 24.47 18.05 9.47
N PRO A 289 24.37 17.07 10.38
CA PRO A 289 23.18 16.95 11.21
C PRO A 289 22.99 18.23 12.03
N LEU A 290 21.74 18.65 12.23
CA LEU A 290 21.44 19.78 13.09
C LEU A 290 21.65 19.39 14.56
N SER A 291 22.61 20.03 15.24
CA SER A 291 22.88 19.81 16.67
C SER A 291 21.93 20.59 17.58
N GLU A 292 20.68 20.80 17.18
CA GLU A 292 19.74 21.63 17.92
C GLU A 292 18.50 20.82 18.33
N GLY A 293 18.05 21.01 19.56
CA GLY A 293 16.88 20.34 20.11
C GLY A 293 15.97 21.31 20.85
N ARG A 294 14.74 20.84 21.12
CA ARG A 294 13.76 21.53 21.95
C ARG A 294 13.42 20.66 23.15
N ILE A 295 13.52 21.21 24.35
CA ILE A 295 13.05 20.59 25.58
C ILE A 295 11.82 21.36 26.04
N ILE A 296 10.67 20.70 26.12
CA ILE A 296 9.44 21.29 26.63
C ILE A 296 9.18 20.71 28.02
N VAL A 297 9.15 21.55 29.04
CA VAL A 297 8.89 21.12 30.42
C VAL A 297 7.40 21.26 30.70
N VAL A 298 6.71 20.13 30.89
CA VAL A 298 5.26 20.06 31.10
C VAL A 298 4.95 19.66 32.54
N GLY A 299 3.90 20.21 33.11
CA GLY A 299 3.41 19.92 34.46
C GLY A 299 2.53 21.03 34.99
N ASP A 300 1.81 20.77 36.08
CA ASP A 300 0.85 21.71 36.67
C ASP A 300 1.49 23.03 37.11
N GLY A 301 0.63 24.05 37.31
CA GLY A 301 1.01 25.29 37.96
C GLY A 301 1.73 25.02 39.27
N SER A 302 2.82 25.74 39.54
CA SER A 302 3.59 25.62 40.78
C SER A 302 4.25 24.25 41.06
N ALA A 303 4.28 23.32 40.10
CA ALA A 303 4.93 22.01 40.25
C ALA A 303 6.47 22.04 40.37
N GLY A 304 7.09 23.23 40.35
CA GLY A 304 8.55 23.39 40.46
C GLY A 304 9.32 23.30 39.13
N LYS A 305 8.64 23.39 37.97
CA LYS A 305 9.26 23.36 36.63
C LYS A 305 10.42 24.35 36.50
N SER A 306 10.20 25.60 36.88
CA SER A 306 11.18 26.68 36.79
C SER A 306 12.37 26.49 37.74
N SER A 307 12.17 25.80 38.87
CA SER A 307 13.25 25.41 39.79
C SER A 307 14.06 24.24 39.23
N LEU A 308 13.42 23.29 38.55
CA LEU A 308 14.10 22.17 37.87
C LEU A 308 14.98 22.68 36.72
N ILE A 309 14.46 23.58 35.89
CA ILE A 309 15.20 24.18 34.77
C ILE A 309 16.44 24.93 35.28
N GLU A 310 16.27 25.73 36.33
CA GLU A 310 17.37 26.46 36.95
C GLU A 310 18.44 25.52 37.50
N LYS A 311 18.02 24.42 38.13
CA LYS A 311 18.93 23.40 38.64
C LYS A 311 19.73 22.73 37.53
N ILE A 312 19.10 22.45 36.39
CA ILE A 312 19.74 21.83 35.22
C ILE A 312 20.75 22.80 34.59
N LEU A 313 20.38 24.06 34.41
CA LEU A 313 21.18 25.03 33.67
C LEU A 313 22.32 25.63 34.51
N TYR A 314 22.05 25.90 35.78
CA TYR A 314 22.93 26.71 36.63
C TYR A 314 23.38 25.98 37.89
N GLY A 315 22.82 24.81 38.20
CA GLY A 315 23.12 24.07 39.42
C GLY A 315 22.54 24.71 40.69
N THR A 316 21.76 25.79 40.57
CA THR A 316 21.17 26.55 41.68
C THR A 316 19.75 26.08 42.00
N PHE A 317 19.25 26.47 43.18
CA PHE A 317 17.88 26.22 43.61
C PHE A 317 17.41 27.37 44.50
N GLU A 318 16.32 28.03 44.10
CA GLU A 318 15.65 29.07 44.87
C GLU A 318 14.35 28.52 45.49
N LEU A 319 14.26 28.58 46.83
CA LEU A 319 13.06 28.21 47.57
C LEU A 319 12.02 29.32 47.44
N GLY A 320 10.78 28.98 47.06
CA GLY A 320 9.68 29.94 46.94
C GLY A 320 9.70 30.77 45.65
N LYS A 321 10.40 30.30 44.61
CA LYS A 321 10.45 30.93 43.29
C LYS A 321 9.04 31.20 42.75
N SER A 322 8.82 32.40 42.24
CA SER A 322 7.55 32.79 41.65
C SER A 322 7.25 31.99 40.37
N GLN A 323 5.96 31.84 40.08
CA GLN A 323 5.50 31.18 38.87
C GLN A 323 5.97 31.94 37.63
N THR A 324 6.41 31.21 36.60
CA THR A 324 6.75 31.80 35.31
C THR A 324 5.51 32.45 34.70
N ASN A 325 5.64 33.73 34.36
CA ASN A 325 4.61 34.45 33.61
C ASN A 325 4.81 34.21 32.11
N GLY A 326 3.79 33.65 31.44
CA GLY A 326 3.85 33.39 29.99
C GLY A 326 4.81 32.26 29.64
N ILE A 327 5.81 32.55 28.80
CA ILE A 327 6.78 31.56 28.32
C ILE A 327 8.20 32.09 28.53
N LYS A 328 9.07 31.27 29.13
CA LYS A 328 10.51 31.55 29.21
C LYS A 328 11.27 30.53 28.36
N ILE A 329 12.18 31.00 27.50
CA ILE A 329 13.04 30.13 26.67
C ILE A 329 14.49 30.36 27.05
N GLU A 330 15.17 29.30 27.50
CA GLU A 330 16.59 29.34 27.85
C GLU A 330 17.40 28.35 27.00
N LYS A 331 18.68 28.64 26.75
CA LYS A 331 19.56 27.80 25.94
C LYS A 331 20.48 26.98 26.82
N TRP A 332 20.44 25.66 26.66
CA TRP A 332 21.39 24.74 27.25
C TRP A 332 22.38 24.26 26.20
N LYS A 333 23.67 24.49 26.43
CA LYS A 333 24.74 24.07 25.52
C LYS A 333 25.47 22.87 26.13
N LEU A 334 25.59 21.79 25.36
CA LEU A 334 26.32 20.59 25.73
C LEU A 334 27.38 20.27 24.68
N SER A 335 28.49 19.65 25.11
CA SER A 335 29.48 19.12 24.18
C SER A 335 29.20 17.64 23.96
N HIS A 336 29.03 17.23 22.70
CA HIS A 336 28.91 15.81 22.35
C HIS A 336 30.29 15.14 22.29
N LYS A 337 30.31 13.80 22.27
CA LYS A 337 31.56 13.01 22.24
C LYS A 337 32.42 13.28 21.00
N ASP A 338 31.81 13.65 19.87
CA ASP A 338 32.48 14.04 18.62
C ASP A 338 32.89 15.53 18.58
N LYS A 339 32.79 16.24 19.72
CA LYS A 339 33.11 17.66 19.90
C LYS A 339 32.15 18.66 19.24
N ARG A 340 31.04 18.23 18.65
CA ARG A 340 30.00 19.18 18.21
C ARG A 340 29.31 19.82 19.44
N GLU A 341 28.94 21.09 19.32
CA GLU A 341 28.08 21.76 20.30
C GLU A 341 26.63 21.34 20.03
N LEU A 342 25.96 20.79 21.05
CA LEU A 342 24.52 20.55 21.07
C LEU A 342 23.83 21.72 21.76
N VAL A 343 22.81 22.28 21.12
CA VAL A 343 22.04 23.42 21.64
C VAL A 343 20.61 22.97 21.90
N PHE A 344 20.16 22.99 23.15
CA PHE A 344 18.78 22.73 23.51
C PHE A 344 18.09 24.02 23.92
N ASN A 345 16.99 24.36 23.25
CA ASN A 345 16.10 25.43 23.70
C ASN A 345 15.11 24.82 24.70
N ILE A 346 15.18 25.23 25.97
CA ILE A 346 14.30 24.79 27.06
C ILE A 346 13.14 25.78 27.17
N TRP A 347 11.93 25.28 26.97
CA TRP A 347 10.68 26.06 27.01
C TRP A 347 9.97 25.80 28.33
N ASP A 348 9.93 26.82 29.18
CA ASP A 348 9.15 26.86 30.43
C ASP A 348 7.84 27.57 30.17
N PHE A 349 6.74 26.81 30.14
CA PHE A 349 5.41 27.37 30.06
C PHE A 349 4.89 27.65 31.48
N GLY A 350 4.54 28.90 31.74
CA GLY A 350 3.77 29.29 32.91
C GLY A 350 2.47 28.49 32.93
N GLY A 351 2.25 27.71 33.98
CA GLY A 351 0.98 27.01 34.14
C GLY A 351 -0.14 28.04 34.17
N GLN A 352 -1.08 27.99 33.23
CA GLN A 352 -2.35 28.69 33.43
C GLN A 352 -3.19 27.78 34.32
N GLU A 353 -3.64 28.27 35.46
CA GLU A 353 -4.77 27.65 36.14
C GLU A 353 -5.96 27.78 35.19
N ILE A 354 -6.49 26.64 34.72
CA ILE A 354 -7.72 26.61 33.91
C ILE A 354 -8.90 26.74 34.86
#